data_AF-A0A2K6US44-F1
#
_entry.id   AF-A0A2K6US44-F1
#
_cell.length_a   1.000
_cell.length_b   1.000
_cell.length_c   1.000
_cell.angle_alpha   90.00
_cell.angle_beta   90.00
_cell.angle_gamma   90.00
#
_symmetry.space_group_name_H-M   'P 1'
#
loop_
_entity.id
_entity.type
_entity.pdbx_description
1 polymer ?
#
loop_
_entity_poly.entity_id
_entity_poly.type
_entity_poly.pdbx_seq_one_letter_code
_entity_poly.pdbx_strand_id
1 'polypeptide(L)'
;TGAGPSPTFPALGIGMDSCVIPLRHGGLSLVQTTDFFYPLVEDPYVMGCDNVLMLLSVGQRMSFRDSAEEGGTAVTGAQTVLNPWVLIGGGATAKCQPNEFIMPDSAVAGVVLVLTNPLGTQVAVNMVVSREEVELAYQEAMFRMATLNRTAAGLMHAFNAHAATDITGLGIPGHSQNLTKQQRNELSFVIHNLPIIAKVAAFSKASGQFGLLQGTSAETSGGLLICLPREQAARFCSKTKSSKYGESHQVWIVGIVEKGNRTARIIDKPRVIELLPCGATAAALAPDNSNASSEPCS
;
A
#
# COMPACT_ATOMS: atom_id res chain seq x y z
N THR A 1 -9.11 -18.08 -46.74
CA THR A 1 -9.85 -18.12 -45.46
C THR A 1 -9.29 -17.02 -44.57
N GLY A 2 -9.96 -15.86 -44.53
CA GLY A 2 -9.49 -14.73 -43.75
C GLY A 2 -9.50 -15.07 -42.27
N ALA A 3 -8.33 -15.21 -41.66
CA ALA A 3 -8.23 -15.16 -40.21
C ALA A 3 -8.73 -13.78 -39.80
N GLY A 4 -9.90 -13.73 -39.17
CA GLY A 4 -10.34 -12.52 -38.47
C GLY A 4 -9.26 -12.09 -37.49
N PRO A 5 -9.23 -10.81 -37.06
CA PRO A 5 -8.24 -10.36 -36.10
C PRO A 5 -8.27 -11.29 -34.88
N SER A 6 -7.13 -11.90 -34.59
CA SER A 6 -6.95 -12.67 -33.35
C SER A 6 -7.38 -11.80 -32.18
N PRO A 7 -8.14 -12.33 -31.19
CA PRO A 7 -8.53 -11.53 -30.04
C PRO A 7 -7.28 -10.89 -29.44
N THR A 8 -7.29 -9.56 -29.33
CA THR A 8 -6.21 -8.80 -28.72
C THR A 8 -6.23 -9.11 -27.23
N PHE A 9 -5.36 -10.02 -26.80
CA PHE A 9 -5.20 -10.31 -25.38
C PHE A 9 -4.65 -9.06 -24.68
N PRO A 10 -5.16 -8.74 -23.47
CA PRO A 10 -4.65 -7.62 -22.71
C PRO A 10 -3.15 -7.84 -22.45
N ALA A 11 -2.36 -6.81 -22.75
CA ALA A 11 -0.92 -6.79 -22.53
C ALA A 11 -0.55 -5.52 -21.78
N LEU A 12 0.40 -5.64 -20.86
CA LEU A 12 0.92 -4.53 -20.07
C LEU A 12 2.46 -4.63 -20.03
N GLY A 13 3.13 -3.60 -20.54
CA GLY A 13 4.58 -3.50 -20.56
C GLY A 13 5.12 -2.71 -19.36
N ILE A 14 6.24 -2.02 -19.58
CA ILE A 14 6.86 -1.15 -18.57
C ILE A 14 5.92 0.01 -18.20
N GLY A 15 5.81 0.32 -16.91
CA GLY A 15 5.15 1.54 -16.41
C GLY A 15 4.16 1.34 -15.27
N MET A 16 3.80 0.10 -14.96
CA MET A 16 2.90 -0.28 -13.85
C MET A 16 3.53 -1.38 -12.99
N ASP A 17 2.84 -1.74 -11.91
CA ASP A 17 3.30 -2.64 -10.84
C ASP A 17 3.64 -4.07 -11.34
N SER A 18 3.05 -4.51 -12.44
CA SER A 18 3.40 -5.78 -13.07
C SER A 18 3.33 -5.70 -14.58
N CYS A 19 4.04 -6.62 -15.26
CA CYS A 19 3.82 -6.87 -16.67
C CYS A 19 2.75 -7.94 -16.86
N VAL A 20 1.98 -7.83 -17.95
CA VAL A 20 1.02 -8.84 -18.39
C VAL A 20 1.38 -9.22 -19.81
N ILE A 21 1.83 -10.46 -20.00
CA ILE A 21 2.39 -10.94 -21.27
C ILE A 21 1.53 -12.11 -21.77
N PRO A 22 0.76 -11.94 -22.86
CA PRO A 22 -0.01 -13.04 -23.44
C PRO A 22 0.89 -14.21 -23.84
N LEU A 23 0.52 -15.42 -23.42
CA LEU A 23 1.24 -16.65 -23.76
C LEU A 23 0.71 -17.24 -25.07
N ARG A 24 1.57 -17.99 -25.76
CA ARG A 24 1.20 -18.70 -27.00
C ARG A 24 0.16 -19.81 -26.78
N HIS A 25 -0.10 -20.20 -25.53
CA HIS A 25 -0.93 -21.35 -25.18
C HIS A 25 -2.21 -20.93 -24.46
N GLY A 26 -3.36 -21.34 -25.03
CA GLY A 26 -4.62 -21.49 -24.29
C GLY A 26 -5.23 -20.21 -23.71
N GLY A 27 -4.98 -19.04 -24.30
CA GLY A 27 -5.54 -17.76 -23.83
C GLY A 27 -5.03 -17.29 -22.48
N LEU A 28 -3.92 -17.85 -22.02
CA LEU A 28 -3.28 -17.54 -20.75
C LEU A 28 -2.35 -16.32 -20.87
N SER A 29 -2.13 -15.63 -19.76
CA SER A 29 -1.15 -14.56 -19.65
C SER A 29 -0.15 -14.86 -18.53
N LEU A 30 1.10 -14.47 -18.73
CA LEU A 30 2.10 -14.40 -17.68
C LEU A 30 1.99 -13.04 -16.99
N VAL A 31 1.81 -13.04 -15.68
CA VAL A 31 1.84 -11.84 -14.85
C VAL A 31 3.08 -11.92 -13.98
N GLN A 32 3.97 -10.94 -14.10
CA GLN A 32 5.25 -10.96 -13.37
C GLN A 32 5.64 -9.57 -12.90
N THR A 33 6.34 -9.57 -11.78
CA THR A 33 6.81 -8.38 -11.08
C THR A 33 8.10 -8.70 -10.31
N THR A 34 8.88 -7.67 -10.00
CA THR A 34 10.09 -7.79 -9.19
C THR A 34 10.30 -6.51 -8.40
N ASP A 35 10.78 -6.63 -7.17
CA ASP A 35 11.11 -5.48 -6.33
C ASP A 35 12.25 -5.81 -5.36
N PHE A 36 12.98 -4.78 -4.93
CA PHE A 36 14.13 -4.85 -4.04
C PHE A 36 14.19 -3.61 -3.15
N PHE A 37 14.56 -3.80 -1.89
CA PHE A 37 14.74 -2.72 -0.94
C PHE A 37 15.96 -2.94 -0.03
N TYR A 38 16.37 -1.86 0.64
CA TYR A 38 17.45 -1.85 1.63
C TYR A 38 16.89 -2.10 3.04
N PRO A 39 17.69 -2.61 3.99
CA PRO A 39 17.32 -2.68 5.40
C PRO A 39 16.66 -1.41 5.94
N LEU A 40 15.40 -1.57 6.34
CA LEU A 40 14.60 -0.51 6.98
C LEU A 40 14.45 -0.74 8.47
N VAL A 41 14.48 -2.00 8.90
CA VAL A 41 14.25 -2.38 10.29
C VAL A 41 15.48 -3.09 10.85
N GLU A 42 15.73 -2.93 12.14
CA GLU A 42 16.88 -3.56 12.80
C GLU A 42 16.71 -5.08 12.95
N ASP A 43 15.47 -5.58 13.01
CA ASP A 43 15.17 -7.01 13.12
C ASP A 43 15.30 -7.71 11.75
N PRO A 44 16.33 -8.57 11.53
CA PRO A 44 16.55 -9.22 10.24
C PRO A 44 15.43 -10.20 9.85
N TYR A 45 14.64 -10.68 10.82
CA TYR A 45 13.53 -11.60 10.58
C TYR A 45 12.33 -10.86 10.01
N VAL A 46 11.97 -9.71 10.60
CA VAL A 46 10.90 -8.83 10.09
C VAL A 46 11.28 -8.26 8.72
N MET A 47 12.56 -7.94 8.54
CA MET A 47 13.11 -7.41 7.29
C MET A 47 12.91 -8.33 6.06
N GLY A 48 12.71 -9.64 6.26
CA GLY A 48 12.46 -10.59 5.18
C GLY A 48 11.04 -10.55 4.58
N CYS A 49 10.08 -9.88 5.21
CA CYS A 49 8.65 -9.97 4.87
C CYS A 49 8.26 -9.20 3.59
N ASP A 50 8.91 -8.06 3.32
CA ASP A 50 8.30 -7.04 2.43
C ASP A 50 8.40 -7.37 0.93
N ASN A 51 9.08 -8.44 0.51
CA ASN A 51 9.30 -8.74 -0.92
C ASN A 51 8.17 -9.48 -1.62
N VAL A 52 7.15 -9.92 -0.88
CA VAL A 52 5.98 -10.60 -1.47
C VAL A 52 4.88 -9.57 -1.82
N LEU A 53 5.19 -8.28 -1.76
CA LEU A 53 4.26 -7.15 -1.91
C LEU A 53 3.44 -7.18 -3.19
N MET A 54 4.04 -7.61 -4.31
CA MET A 54 3.36 -7.57 -5.60
C MET A 54 2.67 -8.89 -5.99
N LEU A 55 2.79 -9.93 -5.17
CA LEU A 55 2.05 -11.19 -5.33
C LEU A 55 1.80 -11.84 -3.96
N LEU A 56 0.78 -11.29 -3.28
CA LEU A 56 -0.17 -12.01 -2.43
C LEU A 56 0.41 -12.87 -1.27
N SER A 57 0.38 -12.40 -0.01
CA SER A 57 0.34 -13.22 1.25
C SER A 57 -0.44 -12.48 2.38
N VAL A 58 -0.45 -12.77 3.71
CA VAL A 58 -0.89 -11.88 4.87
C VAL A 58 -0.45 -12.40 6.25
N GLY A 59 0.59 -11.87 6.93
CA GLY A 59 1.08 -12.51 8.18
C GLY A 59 1.98 -11.73 9.12
N GLN A 60 1.75 -11.90 10.42
CA GLN A 60 2.60 -11.38 11.50
C GLN A 60 3.75 -12.35 11.77
N ARG A 61 4.99 -11.85 11.68
CA ARG A 61 6.25 -12.49 12.11
C ARG A 61 6.74 -13.64 11.22
N MET A 62 7.25 -13.34 10.03
CA MET A 62 7.55 -14.39 9.05
C MET A 62 8.72 -14.05 8.11
N SER A 63 9.74 -14.91 8.02
CA SER A 63 10.82 -14.76 7.04
C SER A 63 10.29 -14.67 5.58
N PHE A 64 11.13 -14.33 4.60
CA PHE A 64 10.73 -14.32 3.18
C PHE A 64 10.00 -15.62 2.75
N ARG A 65 10.48 -16.77 3.23
CA ARG A 65 9.87 -18.07 2.98
C ARG A 65 8.48 -18.17 3.60
N ASP A 66 8.37 -17.80 4.86
CA ASP A 66 7.13 -17.89 5.63
C ASP A 66 6.07 -16.96 5.00
N SER A 67 6.48 -15.76 4.57
CA SER A 67 5.66 -14.84 3.78
C SER A 67 5.23 -15.49 2.45
N ALA A 68 6.12 -16.18 1.73
CA ALA A 68 5.74 -16.89 0.51
C ALA A 68 4.72 -18.02 0.78
N GLU A 69 4.93 -18.82 1.82
CA GLU A 69 4.04 -19.94 2.20
C GLU A 69 2.62 -19.46 2.52
N GLU A 70 2.51 -18.35 3.22
CA GLU A 70 1.23 -17.73 3.51
C GLU A 70 0.53 -17.14 2.29
N GLY A 71 1.29 -16.84 1.24
CA GLY A 71 0.76 -16.53 -0.09
C GLY A 71 0.16 -17.71 -0.80
N GLY A 72 0.34 -18.90 -0.23
CA GLY A 72 0.09 -20.16 -0.90
C GLY A 72 1.09 -20.41 -2.02
N THR A 73 2.32 -19.87 -1.92
CA THR A 73 3.41 -20.09 -2.86
C THR A 73 4.67 -20.54 -2.14
N ALA A 74 5.77 -20.76 -2.87
CA ALA A 74 7.04 -21.19 -2.32
C ALA A 74 8.19 -20.49 -3.04
N VAL A 75 9.29 -20.30 -2.31
CA VAL A 75 10.55 -19.84 -2.90
C VAL A 75 11.23 -21.02 -3.59
N THR A 76 11.23 -21.03 -4.92
CA THR A 76 11.78 -22.14 -5.73
C THR A 76 13.21 -21.90 -6.23
N GLY A 77 13.77 -20.71 -6.00
CA GLY A 77 15.13 -20.36 -6.40
C GLY A 77 15.52 -18.99 -5.86
N ALA A 78 16.82 -18.72 -5.77
CA ALA A 78 17.37 -17.46 -5.32
C ALA A 78 18.75 -17.22 -5.94
N GLN A 79 19.16 -15.96 -6.00
CA GLN A 79 20.51 -15.54 -6.33
C GLN A 79 21.04 -14.69 -5.17
N THR A 80 22.20 -15.08 -4.64
CA THR A 80 22.87 -14.33 -3.56
C THR A 80 24.24 -13.89 -4.06
N VAL A 81 24.52 -12.60 -3.96
CA VAL A 81 25.79 -11.99 -4.39
C VAL A 81 26.31 -11.07 -3.29
N LEU A 82 27.64 -11.01 -3.14
CA LEU A 82 28.29 -10.05 -2.25
C LEU A 82 28.09 -8.64 -2.78
N ASN A 83 27.53 -7.75 -1.95
CA ASN A 83 27.30 -6.35 -2.28
C ASN A 83 27.71 -5.49 -1.08
N PRO A 84 28.26 -4.26 -1.27
CA PRO A 84 28.61 -3.38 -0.17
C PRO A 84 27.43 -3.05 0.75
N TRP A 85 26.21 -3.05 0.21
CA TRP A 85 24.97 -2.81 0.94
C TRP A 85 24.06 -4.03 0.87
N VAL A 86 23.35 -4.33 1.96
CA VAL A 86 22.37 -5.42 1.95
C VAL A 86 21.19 -5.01 1.05
N LEU A 87 20.83 -5.89 0.12
CA LEU A 87 19.64 -5.76 -0.71
C LEU A 87 18.80 -7.01 -0.49
N ILE A 88 17.50 -6.81 -0.25
CA ILE A 88 16.55 -7.90 -0.10
C ILE A 88 15.47 -7.70 -1.14
N GLY A 89 15.19 -8.73 -1.92
CA GLY A 89 14.33 -8.63 -3.09
C GLY A 89 13.81 -9.96 -3.57
N GLY A 90 12.85 -9.89 -4.48
CA GLY A 90 12.24 -11.05 -5.09
C GLY A 90 11.66 -10.76 -6.47
N GLY A 91 11.43 -11.86 -7.19
CA GLY A 91 10.54 -11.87 -8.35
C GLY A 91 9.35 -12.74 -8.03
N ALA A 92 8.16 -12.28 -8.39
CA ALA A 92 6.95 -13.06 -8.23
C ALA A 92 6.26 -13.22 -9.58
N THR A 93 5.78 -14.42 -9.87
CA THR A 93 5.24 -14.80 -11.17
C THR A 93 3.98 -15.62 -11.02
N ALA A 94 2.95 -15.28 -11.79
CA ALA A 94 1.72 -16.03 -11.89
C ALA A 94 1.36 -16.28 -13.35
N LYS A 95 0.72 -17.42 -13.61
CA LYS A 95 0.11 -17.73 -14.89
C LYS A 95 -1.38 -17.61 -14.72
N CYS A 96 -1.99 -16.65 -15.40
CA CYS A 96 -3.36 -16.25 -15.15
C CYS A 96 -4.24 -16.40 -16.40
N GLN A 97 -5.50 -16.77 -16.16
CA GLN A 97 -6.59 -16.55 -17.09
C GLN A 97 -7.01 -15.07 -17.10
N PRO A 98 -7.63 -14.57 -18.19
CA PRO A 98 -8.03 -13.16 -18.30
C PRO A 98 -8.97 -12.65 -17.19
N ASN A 99 -9.72 -13.54 -16.54
CA ASN A 99 -10.63 -13.21 -15.44
C ASN A 99 -9.97 -13.26 -14.05
N GLU A 100 -8.71 -13.68 -13.95
CA GLU A 100 -8.00 -13.80 -12.67
C GLU A 100 -7.23 -12.52 -12.30
N PHE A 101 -6.99 -11.63 -13.26
CA PHE A 101 -6.38 -10.32 -13.04
C PHE A 101 -7.31 -9.18 -13.47
N ILE A 102 -7.07 -7.99 -12.91
CA ILE A 102 -7.79 -6.76 -13.24
C ILE A 102 -6.79 -5.82 -13.90
N MET A 103 -7.07 -5.37 -15.11
CA MET A 103 -6.23 -4.39 -15.79
C MET A 103 -6.36 -3.01 -15.10
N PRO A 104 -5.24 -2.31 -14.82
CA PRO A 104 -5.25 -1.08 -14.04
C PRO A 104 -5.60 0.16 -14.88
N ASP A 105 -6.56 0.06 -15.80
CA ASP A 105 -6.80 1.08 -16.84
C ASP A 105 -8.28 1.44 -17.07
N SER A 106 -9.19 0.88 -16.26
CA SER A 106 -10.63 0.87 -16.50
C SER A 106 -11.44 1.70 -15.51
N ALA A 107 -10.80 2.62 -14.76
CA ALA A 107 -11.52 3.56 -13.88
C ALA A 107 -12.50 4.44 -14.66
N VAL A 108 -13.52 4.96 -13.97
CA VAL A 108 -14.54 5.85 -14.53
C VAL A 108 -14.80 7.01 -13.57
N ALA A 109 -15.26 8.16 -14.07
CA ALA A 109 -15.59 9.29 -13.21
C ALA A 109 -16.73 8.95 -12.25
N GLY A 110 -16.66 9.46 -11.01
CA GLY A 110 -17.63 9.23 -9.95
C GLY A 110 -17.31 8.04 -9.03
N VAL A 111 -16.32 7.20 -9.36
CA VAL A 111 -15.82 6.17 -8.44
C VAL A 111 -14.96 6.80 -7.34
N VAL A 112 -14.75 6.06 -6.26
CA VAL A 112 -13.97 6.51 -5.11
C VAL A 112 -12.61 5.82 -5.07
N LEU A 113 -11.66 6.49 -4.43
CA LEU A 113 -10.31 5.97 -4.15
C LEU A 113 -10.29 5.38 -2.75
N VAL A 114 -9.88 4.13 -2.65
CA VAL A 114 -9.81 3.36 -1.40
C VAL A 114 -8.36 2.97 -1.12
N LEU A 115 -7.84 3.32 0.05
CA LEU A 115 -6.49 2.98 0.49
C LEU A 115 -6.52 1.91 1.59
N THR A 116 -5.72 0.86 1.46
CA THR A 116 -5.79 -0.31 2.35
C THR A 116 -4.74 -0.35 3.48
N ASN A 117 -3.80 0.59 3.50
CA ASN A 117 -2.77 0.71 4.55
C ASN A 117 -2.58 2.21 4.87
N PRO A 118 -2.25 2.60 6.11
CA PRO A 118 -1.95 3.99 6.43
C PRO A 118 -0.61 4.40 5.82
N LEU A 119 -0.40 5.71 5.74
CA LEU A 119 0.86 6.32 5.28
C LEU A 119 1.79 6.63 6.46
N GLY A 120 3.05 6.88 6.14
CA GLY A 120 4.06 7.36 7.07
C GLY A 120 5.03 6.28 7.56
N THR A 121 5.18 5.18 6.82
CA THR A 121 6.11 4.09 7.20
C THR A 121 7.56 4.57 7.23
N GLN A 122 8.00 5.35 6.23
CA GLN A 122 9.35 5.97 6.24
C GLN A 122 9.55 6.86 7.47
N VAL A 123 8.55 7.66 7.82
CA VAL A 123 8.65 8.56 8.97
C VAL A 123 8.76 7.76 10.26
N ALA A 124 7.93 6.75 10.45
CA ALA A 124 7.95 5.88 11.63
C ALA A 124 9.31 5.20 11.82
N VAL A 125 9.92 4.70 10.73
CA VAL A 125 11.23 4.04 10.75
C VAL A 125 12.37 5.02 11.07
N ASN A 126 12.25 6.28 10.67
CA ASN A 126 13.30 7.30 10.86
C ASN A 126 13.05 8.22 12.08
N MET A 127 11.98 7.99 12.84
CA MET A 127 11.58 8.85 13.94
C MET A 127 12.50 8.66 15.16
N VAL A 128 13.03 9.76 15.70
CA VAL A 128 13.89 9.77 16.91
C VAL A 128 13.30 10.73 17.95
N VAL A 129 12.29 10.27 18.69
CA VAL A 129 11.59 11.03 19.76
C VAL A 129 11.54 10.19 21.04
N SER A 130 10.52 10.35 21.90
CA SER A 130 10.36 9.61 23.15
C SER A 130 10.31 8.10 22.87
N ARG A 131 10.98 7.31 23.71
CA ARG A 131 11.22 5.89 23.44
C ARG A 131 9.90 5.11 23.23
N GLU A 132 8.85 5.44 23.97
CA GLU A 132 7.57 4.72 23.93
C GLU A 132 6.73 5.07 22.69
N GLU A 133 6.64 6.35 22.31
CA GLU A 133 5.86 6.75 21.13
C GLU A 133 6.53 6.32 19.82
N VAL A 134 7.87 6.38 19.76
CA VAL A 134 8.66 5.87 18.63
C VAL A 134 8.43 4.37 18.49
N GLU A 135 8.52 3.61 19.58
CA GLU A 135 8.37 2.17 19.55
C GLU A 135 6.99 1.76 19.01
N LEU A 136 5.91 2.39 19.48
CA LEU A 136 4.56 2.07 19.00
C LEU A 136 4.36 2.38 17.51
N ALA A 137 4.85 3.53 17.03
CA ALA A 137 4.75 3.89 15.62
C ALA A 137 5.62 2.97 14.74
N TYR A 138 6.82 2.62 15.21
CA TYR A 138 7.73 1.70 14.55
C TYR A 138 7.15 0.30 14.46
N GLN A 139 6.62 -0.25 15.55
CA GLN A 139 5.96 -1.56 15.58
C GLN A 139 4.71 -1.58 14.68
N GLU A 140 3.90 -0.52 14.68
CA GLU A 140 2.77 -0.40 13.76
C GLU A 140 3.24 -0.37 12.30
N ALA A 141 4.28 0.41 11.98
CA ALA A 141 4.84 0.44 10.62
C ALA A 141 5.38 -0.94 10.20
N MET A 142 6.15 -1.62 11.05
CA MET A 142 6.62 -2.98 10.79
C MET A 142 5.47 -3.95 10.54
N PHE A 143 4.43 -3.89 11.38
CA PHE A 143 3.25 -4.72 11.20
C PHE A 143 2.54 -4.43 9.87
N ARG A 144 2.40 -3.15 9.50
CA ARG A 144 1.77 -2.74 8.24
C ARG A 144 2.59 -3.14 7.02
N MET A 145 3.92 -3.07 7.09
CA MET A 145 4.80 -3.48 6.00
C MET A 145 4.80 -5.00 5.81
N ALA A 146 4.76 -5.77 6.90
CA ALA A 146 4.61 -7.22 6.84
C ALA A 146 3.17 -7.66 6.46
N THR A 147 2.19 -6.77 6.53
CA THR A 147 0.81 -7.06 6.12
C THR A 147 0.70 -7.02 4.62
N LEU A 148 0.26 -8.12 4.05
CA LEU A 148 0.23 -8.26 2.60
C LEU A 148 -1.14 -7.95 2.00
N ASN A 149 -1.13 -7.58 0.72
CA ASN A 149 -2.31 -7.09 0.03
C ASN A 149 -3.24 -8.21 -0.51
N ARG A 150 -3.03 -9.50 -0.16
CA ARG A 150 -3.76 -10.65 -0.74
C ARG A 150 -5.26 -10.60 -0.51
N THR A 151 -5.69 -10.31 0.71
CA THR A 151 -7.12 -10.21 1.01
C THR A 151 -7.76 -9.08 0.23
N ALA A 152 -7.11 -7.91 0.16
CA ALA A 152 -7.62 -6.77 -0.60
C ALA A 152 -7.71 -7.10 -2.10
N ALA A 153 -6.68 -7.72 -2.69
CA ALA A 153 -6.67 -8.15 -4.08
C ALA A 153 -7.79 -9.16 -4.41
N GLY A 154 -8.03 -10.14 -3.53
CA GLY A 154 -9.15 -11.08 -3.70
C GLY A 154 -10.52 -10.40 -3.65
N LEU A 155 -10.67 -9.40 -2.76
CA LEU A 155 -11.90 -8.62 -2.65
C LEU A 155 -12.12 -7.66 -3.83
N MET A 156 -11.07 -7.24 -4.54
CA MET A 156 -11.20 -6.37 -5.72
C MET A 156 -12.13 -6.97 -6.79
N HIS A 157 -12.00 -8.28 -7.05
CA HIS A 157 -12.91 -8.98 -7.97
C HIS A 157 -14.35 -8.98 -7.45
N ALA A 158 -14.56 -9.32 -6.17
CA ALA A 158 -15.89 -9.41 -5.57
C ALA A 158 -16.65 -8.07 -5.52
N PHE A 159 -15.92 -6.96 -5.44
CA PHE A 159 -16.47 -5.61 -5.34
C PHE A 159 -16.29 -4.79 -6.62
N ASN A 160 -15.92 -5.44 -7.72
CA ASN A 160 -15.86 -4.87 -9.06
C ASN A 160 -14.92 -3.65 -9.15
N ALA A 161 -13.71 -3.78 -8.59
CA ALA A 161 -12.67 -2.76 -8.70
C ALA A 161 -12.32 -2.50 -10.17
N HIS A 162 -12.10 -1.23 -10.49
CA HIS A 162 -11.84 -0.80 -11.87
C HIS A 162 -10.37 -0.63 -12.20
N ALA A 163 -9.55 -0.32 -11.20
CA ALA A 163 -8.11 -0.16 -11.31
C ALA A 163 -7.50 -0.16 -9.90
N ALA A 164 -6.23 -0.52 -9.77
CA ALA A 164 -5.49 -0.34 -8.53
C ALA A 164 -4.00 -0.14 -8.83
N THR A 165 -3.29 0.40 -7.84
CA THR A 165 -1.83 0.40 -7.73
C THR A 165 -1.45 0.28 -6.27
N ASP A 166 -0.28 -0.26 -5.94
CA ASP A 166 0.26 -0.20 -4.59
C ASP A 166 1.00 1.13 -4.34
N ILE A 167 1.04 1.55 -3.07
CA ILE A 167 1.74 2.77 -2.66
C ILE A 167 3.09 2.38 -2.04
N THR A 168 4.18 2.68 -2.73
CA THR A 168 5.55 2.39 -2.27
C THR A 168 6.44 3.65 -2.37
N GLY A 169 7.64 3.54 -2.96
CA GLY A 169 8.71 4.52 -2.82
C GLY A 169 8.43 5.88 -3.45
N LEU A 170 7.44 6.01 -4.34
CA LEU A 170 7.07 7.29 -4.96
C LEU A 170 6.08 8.10 -4.11
N GLY A 171 5.60 7.53 -3.00
CA GLY A 171 4.54 8.10 -2.19
C GLY A 171 3.18 8.15 -2.91
N ILE A 172 2.14 8.53 -2.17
CA ILE A 172 0.76 8.45 -2.67
C ILE A 172 0.49 9.25 -3.97
N PRO A 173 0.96 10.51 -4.17
CA PRO A 173 0.69 11.23 -5.40
C PRO A 173 1.50 10.68 -6.58
N GLY A 174 2.69 10.13 -6.35
CA GLY A 174 3.53 9.54 -7.40
C GLY A 174 2.86 8.31 -8.02
N HIS A 175 2.45 7.35 -7.20
CA HIS A 175 1.73 6.17 -7.65
C HIS A 175 0.35 6.51 -8.23
N SER A 176 -0.38 7.45 -7.61
CA SER A 176 -1.65 7.93 -8.17
C SER A 176 -1.48 8.57 -9.55
N GLN A 177 -0.38 9.31 -9.76
CA GLN A 177 -0.08 9.95 -11.04
C GLN A 177 0.29 8.93 -12.12
N ASN A 178 0.96 7.82 -11.76
CA ASN A 178 1.20 6.72 -12.69
C ASN A 178 -0.11 6.01 -13.05
N LEU A 179 -0.94 5.69 -12.04
CA LEU A 179 -2.23 5.04 -12.28
C LEU A 179 -3.17 5.88 -13.14
N THR A 180 -3.22 7.20 -12.93
CA THR A 180 -4.04 8.12 -13.77
C THR A 180 -3.58 8.16 -15.22
N LYS A 181 -2.25 8.17 -15.48
CA LYS A 181 -1.70 8.12 -16.84
C LYS A 181 -2.08 6.84 -17.59
N GLN A 182 -2.21 5.74 -16.87
CA GLN A 182 -2.57 4.44 -17.40
C GLN A 182 -4.06 4.33 -17.77
N GLN A 183 -4.93 5.20 -17.25
CA GLN A 183 -6.36 5.11 -17.52
C GLN A 183 -6.68 5.36 -18.99
N ARG A 184 -7.59 4.56 -19.55
CA ARG A 184 -8.14 4.78 -20.90
C ARG A 184 -8.97 6.06 -20.94
N ASN A 185 -9.78 6.27 -19.91
CA ASN A 185 -10.61 7.44 -19.75
C ASN A 185 -9.82 8.69 -19.33
N GLU A 186 -10.27 9.86 -19.73
CA GLU A 186 -9.74 11.15 -19.32
C GLU A 186 -10.20 11.50 -17.89
N LEU A 187 -9.39 11.10 -16.91
CA LEU A 187 -9.75 11.17 -15.49
C LEU A 187 -8.70 11.91 -14.68
N SER A 188 -9.11 12.49 -13.56
CA SER A 188 -8.20 13.00 -12.53
C SER A 188 -8.53 12.43 -11.16
N PHE A 189 -7.51 12.11 -10.38
CA PHE A 189 -7.66 11.57 -9.03
C PHE A 189 -7.48 12.70 -8.03
N VAL A 190 -8.46 12.87 -7.14
CA VAL A 190 -8.44 13.91 -6.11
C VAL A 190 -8.50 13.28 -4.74
N ILE A 191 -7.39 13.37 -4.01
CA ILE A 191 -7.21 12.81 -2.68
C ILE A 191 -7.56 13.89 -1.64
N HIS A 192 -8.52 13.56 -0.79
CA HIS A 192 -9.10 14.44 0.23
C HIS A 192 -8.61 14.11 1.64
N ASN A 193 -8.36 12.83 1.91
CA ASN A 193 -8.02 12.32 3.23
C ASN A 193 -6.72 11.54 3.17
N LEU A 194 -5.89 11.68 4.20
CA LEU A 194 -4.65 10.91 4.36
C LEU A 194 -4.72 10.13 5.67
N PRO A 195 -4.96 8.81 5.63
CA PRO A 195 -4.79 7.97 6.81
C PRO A 195 -3.30 7.85 7.10
N ILE A 196 -2.89 8.24 8.30
CA ILE A 196 -1.49 8.34 8.69
C ILE A 196 -1.32 7.66 10.06
N ILE A 197 -0.22 6.94 10.26
CA ILE A 197 0.14 6.37 11.57
C ILE A 197 0.16 7.49 12.62
N ALA A 198 -0.44 7.30 13.79
CA ALA A 198 -0.53 8.34 14.81
C ALA A 198 0.86 8.91 15.15
N LYS A 199 0.90 10.21 15.49
CA LYS A 199 2.12 10.97 15.86
C LYS A 199 3.14 11.22 14.75
N VAL A 200 3.19 10.41 13.69
CA VAL A 200 4.21 10.59 12.62
C VAL A 200 3.94 11.83 11.76
N ALA A 201 2.67 12.24 11.60
CA ALA A 201 2.30 13.49 10.93
C ALA A 201 2.87 14.73 11.65
N ALA A 202 2.75 14.76 12.98
CA ALA A 202 3.26 15.85 13.80
C ALA A 202 4.81 15.90 13.73
N PHE A 203 5.46 14.74 13.78
CA PHE A 203 6.91 14.65 13.65
C PHE A 203 7.42 15.12 12.29
N SER A 204 6.84 14.63 11.18
CA SER A 204 7.23 15.07 9.83
C SER A 204 7.07 16.59 9.66
N LYS A 205 6.00 17.15 10.23
CA LYS A 205 5.79 18.60 10.23
C LYS A 205 6.84 19.35 11.05
N ALA A 206 7.21 18.83 12.23
CA ALA A 206 8.20 19.45 13.11
C ALA A 206 9.63 19.36 12.55
N SER A 207 9.98 18.25 11.91
CA SER A 207 11.29 18.08 11.28
C SER A 207 11.43 18.85 9.96
N GLY A 208 10.31 19.19 9.31
CA GLY A 208 10.31 19.77 7.96
C GLY A 208 10.82 18.80 6.89
N GLN A 209 10.90 17.50 7.22
CA GLN A 209 11.43 16.44 6.37
C GLN A 209 10.32 15.48 5.93
N PHE A 210 10.65 14.56 5.01
CA PHE A 210 9.81 13.47 4.50
C PHE A 210 8.63 13.88 3.61
N GLY A 211 8.08 15.10 3.73
CA GLY A 211 6.99 15.56 2.87
C GLY A 211 5.70 14.73 3.02
N LEU A 212 5.47 14.16 4.21
CA LEU A 212 4.35 13.24 4.46
C LEU A 212 2.97 13.90 4.23
N LEU A 213 2.80 15.15 4.67
CA LEU A 213 1.54 15.88 4.47
C LEU A 213 1.32 16.30 3.01
N GLN A 214 2.40 16.38 2.22
CA GLN A 214 2.36 16.56 0.77
C GLN A 214 2.18 15.22 0.03
N GLY A 215 2.19 14.10 0.77
CA GLY A 215 2.08 12.74 0.26
C GLY A 215 3.34 12.20 -0.41
N THR A 216 4.42 12.97 -0.50
CA THR A 216 5.65 12.59 -1.21
C THR A 216 6.62 11.75 -0.38
N SER A 217 6.26 11.45 0.88
CA SER A 217 7.01 10.50 1.70
C SER A 217 7.04 9.16 1.01
N ALA A 218 8.20 8.51 1.01
CA ALA A 218 8.29 7.15 0.54
C ALA A 218 7.49 6.26 1.49
N GLU A 219 6.84 5.25 0.92
CA GLU A 219 6.30 4.12 1.67
C GLU A 219 7.10 2.88 1.28
N THR A 220 7.26 1.93 2.19
CA THR A 220 7.69 0.57 1.83
C THR A 220 6.56 -0.37 2.14
N SER A 221 6.32 -1.36 1.27
CA SER A 221 5.28 -2.36 1.50
C SER A 221 3.91 -1.78 1.86
N GLY A 222 3.53 -0.69 1.18
CA GLY A 222 2.30 0.01 1.48
C GLY A 222 1.04 -0.68 0.93
N GLY A 223 -0.09 -0.01 1.13
CA GLY A 223 -1.39 -0.54 0.73
C GLY A 223 -1.69 -0.38 -0.75
N LEU A 224 -2.76 -1.04 -1.19
CA LEU A 224 -3.39 -0.78 -2.47
C LEU A 224 -4.19 0.52 -2.41
N LEU A 225 -4.03 1.34 -3.44
CA LEU A 225 -4.93 2.42 -3.82
C LEU A 225 -5.86 1.92 -4.94
N ILE A 226 -7.13 1.71 -4.62
CA ILE A 226 -8.11 1.01 -5.46
C ILE A 226 -9.19 1.98 -5.91
N CYS A 227 -9.50 1.98 -7.21
CA CYS A 227 -10.68 2.63 -7.79
C CYS A 227 -11.89 1.70 -7.66
N LEU A 228 -12.86 2.06 -6.81
CA LEU A 228 -14.04 1.24 -6.52
C LEU A 228 -15.34 2.02 -6.74
N PRO A 229 -16.39 1.37 -7.30
CA PRO A 229 -17.73 1.96 -7.34
C PRO A 229 -18.18 2.42 -5.95
N ARG A 230 -18.80 3.60 -5.88
CA ARG A 230 -19.11 4.27 -4.61
C ARG A 230 -20.02 3.44 -3.72
N GLU A 231 -20.99 2.75 -4.32
CA GLU A 231 -21.92 1.85 -3.67
C GLU A 231 -21.26 0.57 -3.11
N GLN A 232 -20.11 0.16 -3.66
CA GLN A 232 -19.38 -1.02 -3.22
C GLN A 232 -18.30 -0.70 -2.18
N ALA A 233 -17.75 0.51 -2.20
CA ALA A 233 -16.63 0.90 -1.36
C ALA A 233 -16.88 0.69 0.14
N ALA A 234 -18.07 1.06 0.65
CA ALA A 234 -18.41 0.87 2.06
C ALA A 234 -18.45 -0.62 2.45
N ARG A 235 -18.94 -1.49 1.55
CA ARG A 235 -19.01 -2.93 1.78
C ARG A 235 -17.63 -3.58 1.69
N PHE A 236 -16.80 -3.12 0.75
CA PHE A 236 -15.39 -3.52 0.66
C PHE A 236 -14.66 -3.21 1.96
N CYS A 237 -14.72 -1.96 2.46
CA CYS A 237 -14.09 -1.55 3.71
C CYS A 237 -14.55 -2.40 4.91
N SER A 238 -15.86 -2.68 5.02
CA SER A 238 -16.40 -3.52 6.10
C SER A 238 -15.95 -4.98 5.99
N LYS A 239 -15.83 -5.53 4.78
CA LYS A 239 -15.41 -6.92 4.58
C LYS A 239 -13.93 -7.12 4.88
N THR A 240 -13.08 -6.16 4.52
CA THR A 240 -11.65 -6.18 4.84
C THR A 240 -11.41 -6.16 6.35
N LYS A 241 -12.20 -5.36 7.10
CA LYS A 241 -12.14 -5.33 8.58
C LYS A 241 -12.51 -6.66 9.25
N SER A 242 -13.32 -7.49 8.60
CA SER A 242 -13.88 -8.74 9.14
C SER A 242 -13.03 -9.98 8.84
N SER A 243 -11.87 -9.84 8.20
CA SER A 243 -11.05 -10.97 7.74
C SER A 243 -10.28 -11.66 8.88
N LYS A 244 -10.53 -12.97 9.01
CA LYS A 244 -9.93 -14.11 9.76
C LYS A 244 -8.94 -13.96 10.93
N TYR A 245 -8.25 -12.85 11.17
CA TYR A 245 -7.16 -12.76 12.18
C TYR A 245 -7.46 -11.85 13.38
N GLY A 246 -8.71 -11.45 13.62
CA GLY A 246 -9.11 -10.76 14.85
C GLY A 246 -8.65 -9.30 14.97
N GLU A 247 -7.69 -8.85 14.14
CA GLU A 247 -7.23 -7.47 14.10
C GLU A 247 -7.88 -6.70 12.95
N SER A 248 -8.62 -5.65 13.30
CA SER A 248 -9.37 -4.81 12.37
C SER A 248 -8.40 -4.06 11.44
N HIS A 249 -8.17 -4.59 10.24
CA HIS A 249 -7.49 -3.88 9.17
C HIS A 249 -8.41 -2.77 8.66
N GLN A 250 -8.15 -1.55 9.11
CA GLN A 250 -8.90 -0.39 8.66
C GLN A 250 -8.52 -0.05 7.23
N VAL A 251 -9.54 0.30 6.45
CA VAL A 251 -9.42 0.72 5.05
C VAL A 251 -10.15 2.05 4.94
N TRP A 252 -9.64 2.96 4.12
CA TRP A 252 -10.14 4.33 4.05
C TRP A 252 -10.56 4.71 2.64
N ILE A 253 -11.71 5.36 2.52
CA ILE A 253 -12.04 6.12 1.32
C ILE A 253 -11.28 7.44 1.42
N VAL A 254 -10.26 7.59 0.57
CA VAL A 254 -9.30 8.71 0.63
C VAL A 254 -9.61 9.80 -0.38
N GLY A 255 -10.39 9.50 -1.42
CA GLY A 255 -10.66 10.47 -2.47
C GLY A 255 -11.67 10.00 -3.50
N ILE A 256 -11.70 10.71 -4.62
CA ILE A 256 -12.62 10.47 -5.73
C ILE A 256 -11.87 10.54 -7.07
N VAL A 257 -12.49 9.92 -8.07
CA VAL A 257 -12.08 10.01 -9.46
C VAL A 257 -13.07 10.92 -10.20
N GLU A 258 -12.56 11.97 -10.82
CA GLU A 258 -13.34 12.94 -11.57
C GLU A 258 -12.96 12.89 -13.05
N LYS A 259 -13.77 13.49 -13.92
CA LYS A 259 -13.35 13.75 -15.30
C LYS A 259 -12.19 14.75 -15.27
N GLY A 260 -11.12 14.49 -16.01
CA GLY A 260 -9.93 15.31 -15.93
C GLY A 260 -8.88 14.94 -16.97
N ASN A 261 -7.64 15.36 -16.75
CA ASN A 261 -6.57 15.32 -17.76
C ASN A 261 -5.45 14.34 -17.41
N ARG A 262 -5.80 13.18 -16.83
CA ARG A 262 -4.86 12.13 -16.40
C ARG A 262 -3.85 12.62 -15.37
N THR A 263 -4.34 13.35 -14.38
CA THR A 263 -3.55 13.92 -13.28
C THR A 263 -4.03 13.42 -11.93
N ALA A 264 -3.12 13.30 -10.97
CA ALA A 264 -3.46 13.03 -9.58
C ALA A 264 -3.00 14.18 -8.70
N ARG A 265 -3.83 14.57 -7.73
CA ARG A 265 -3.50 15.61 -6.75
C ARG A 265 -4.09 15.32 -5.38
N ILE A 266 -3.40 15.79 -4.36
CA ILE A 266 -3.94 15.94 -3.02
C ILE A 266 -4.49 17.37 -2.91
N ILE A 267 -5.61 17.57 -2.24
CA ILE A 267 -6.14 18.92 -1.98
C ILE A 267 -5.20 19.72 -1.08
N ASP A 268 -5.24 21.06 -1.13
CA ASP A 268 -4.30 21.93 -0.39
C ASP A 268 -4.30 21.71 1.13
N LYS A 269 -5.45 21.32 1.69
CA LYS A 269 -5.63 21.04 3.12
C LYS A 269 -6.29 19.67 3.29
N PRO A 270 -5.54 18.57 3.09
CA PRO A 270 -6.10 17.24 3.22
C PRO A 270 -6.46 16.97 4.68
N ARG A 271 -7.55 16.24 4.91
CA ARG A 271 -7.90 15.79 6.25
C ARG A 271 -6.98 14.64 6.64
N VAL A 272 -6.20 14.83 7.69
CA VAL A 272 -5.42 13.74 8.30
C VAL A 272 -6.35 12.88 9.16
N ILE A 273 -6.29 11.57 8.96
CA ILE A 273 -6.97 10.57 9.77
C ILE A 273 -5.88 9.81 10.52
N GLU A 274 -5.71 10.08 11.81
CA GLU A 274 -4.71 9.39 12.61
C GLU A 274 -5.16 7.96 12.93
N LEU A 275 -4.29 6.99 12.63
CA LEU A 275 -4.45 5.60 13.01
C LEU A 275 -3.71 5.33 14.32
N LEU A 276 -4.46 4.96 15.35
CA LEU A 276 -3.89 4.52 16.61
C LEU A 276 -3.22 3.15 16.46
N PRO A 277 -1.98 2.97 16.95
CA PRO A 277 -1.31 1.67 16.98
C PRO A 277 -2.12 0.60 17.70
N CYS A 278 -2.00 -0.65 17.25
CA CYS A 278 -2.67 -1.78 17.90
C CYS A 278 -2.23 -1.87 19.38
N GLY A 279 -3.19 -1.75 20.32
CA GLY A 279 -2.93 -1.77 21.77
C GLY A 279 -2.94 -0.40 22.48
N ALA A 280 -2.94 0.71 21.76
CA ALA A 280 -3.09 2.04 22.37
C ALA A 280 -4.57 2.35 22.69
N THR A 281 -4.89 2.63 23.95
CA THR A 281 -6.21 3.19 24.30
C THR A 281 -6.25 4.69 23.96
N ALA A 282 -7.42 5.19 23.54
CA ALA A 282 -7.63 6.60 23.18
C ALA A 282 -7.29 7.60 24.32
N ALA A 283 -7.05 7.13 25.55
CA ALA A 283 -6.61 7.93 26.69
C ALA A 283 -5.16 8.44 26.58
N ALA A 284 -4.30 7.80 25.77
CA ALA A 284 -2.90 8.18 25.59
C ALA A 284 -2.67 9.44 24.71
N LEU A 285 -3.75 10.08 24.24
CA LEU A 285 -3.71 11.28 23.40
C LEU A 285 -4.06 12.58 24.13
N ALA A 286 -4.33 12.55 25.45
CA ALA A 286 -4.56 13.79 26.18
C ALA A 286 -3.26 14.63 26.19
N PRO A 287 -3.32 15.94 25.90
CA PRO A 287 -2.18 16.80 26.12
C PRO A 287 -1.84 16.79 27.61
N ASP A 288 -0.59 16.48 27.94
CA ASP A 288 -0.07 16.61 29.30
C ASP A 288 -0.21 18.06 29.75
N ASN A 289 -1.26 18.34 30.52
CA ASN A 289 -1.46 19.61 31.22
C ASN A 289 -0.73 19.61 32.57
N SER A 290 0.47 19.03 32.64
CA SER A 290 1.33 19.02 33.82
C SER A 290 2.38 20.14 33.74
N ASN A 291 1.91 21.38 33.60
CA ASN A 291 2.76 22.56 33.80
C ASN A 291 1.95 23.72 34.38
N ALA A 292 1.47 23.54 35.62
CA ALA A 292 1.03 24.64 36.47
C ALA A 292 0.96 24.20 37.94
N SER A 293 2.09 24.27 38.65
CA SER A 293 2.18 24.78 40.03
C SER A 293 3.58 24.52 40.60
N SER A 294 4.46 25.50 40.46
CA SER A 294 5.62 25.65 41.33
C SER A 294 5.18 26.39 42.60
N GLU A 295 5.16 25.72 43.75
CA GLU A 295 5.27 26.39 45.05
C GLU A 295 6.57 25.95 45.72
N PRO A 296 7.40 26.89 46.24
CA PRO A 296 8.58 26.56 47.00
C PRO A 296 8.20 26.43 48.48
N CYS A 297 8.53 25.30 49.11
CA CYS A 297 8.49 25.19 50.57
C CYS A 297 9.90 25.48 51.12
N SER A 298 9.96 26.56 51.88
CA SER A 298 11.00 26.97 52.84
C SER A 298 11.24 25.96 53.94
#